data_AF-A0A947UEG4-F1
#
_entry.id   AF-A0A947UEG4-F1
#
_cell.length_a   1.000
_cell.length_b   1.000
_cell.length_c   1.000
_cell.angle_alpha   90.00
_cell.angle_beta   90.00
_cell.angle_gamma   90.00
#
_symmetry.space_group_name_H-M   'P 1'
#
loop_
_entity.id
_entity.type
_entity.pdbx_description
1 polymer ?
#
loop_
_entity_poly.entity_id
_entity_poly.type
_entity_poly.pdbx_seq_one_letter_code
_entity_poly.pdbx_strand_id
1 'polypeptide(L)'
;MNTFEKGRVRYVIFKDEDGWYAAALEFNIVEHGDTYEEAWLMLFEAMKGYVDAARKIKARPNILNQKADAEYEKMWKESGGTKAKKSNVFSAGFMNLAQFDSCMVPA
;
A
#
# COMPACT_ATOMS: atom_id res chain seq x y z
N MET A 1 -3.65 14.13 -3.61
CA MET A 1 -3.04 14.35 -2.27
C MET A 1 -3.92 13.66 -1.24
N ASN A 2 -3.31 12.81 -0.43
CA ASN A 2 -3.96 12.07 0.63
C ASN A 2 -4.17 12.95 1.87
N THR A 3 -5.34 12.81 2.49
CA THR A 3 -5.71 13.38 3.77
C THR A 3 -6.26 12.26 4.66
N PHE A 4 -6.56 12.56 5.92
CA PHE A 4 -7.17 11.58 6.84
C PHE A 4 -8.61 11.19 6.49
N GLU A 5 -9.25 11.91 5.56
CA GLU A 5 -10.65 11.69 5.15
C GLU A 5 -10.75 11.11 3.74
N LYS A 6 -9.77 11.38 2.87
CA LYS A 6 -9.78 10.97 1.47
C LYS A 6 -8.38 10.79 0.93
N GLY A 7 -8.21 9.81 0.07
CA GLY A 7 -6.95 9.61 -0.61
C GLY A 7 -6.93 8.33 -1.40
N ARG A 8 -5.89 8.19 -2.21
CA ARG A 8 -5.59 6.96 -2.93
C ARG A 8 -4.12 6.65 -2.72
N VAL A 9 -3.84 5.43 -2.28
CA VAL A 9 -2.49 4.92 -2.11
C VAL A 9 -2.24 3.89 -3.18
N ARG A 10 -1.12 4.02 -3.87
CA ARG A 10 -0.65 3.03 -4.82
C ARG A 10 -0.10 1.84 -4.06
N TYR A 11 -0.42 0.66 -4.55
CA TYR A 11 0.14 -0.57 -4.04
C TYR A 11 0.75 -1.39 -5.16
N VAL A 12 1.74 -2.20 -4.81
CA VAL A 12 2.29 -3.25 -5.65
C VAL A 12 2.43 -4.53 -4.83
N ILE A 13 2.08 -5.66 -5.43
CA ILE A 13 2.22 -7.00 -4.85
C ILE A 13 3.05 -7.82 -5.81
N PHE A 14 4.12 -8.40 -5.31
CA PHE A 14 5.09 -9.12 -6.11
C PHE A 14 5.60 -10.34 -5.36
N LYS A 15 6.15 -11.28 -6.11
CA LYS A 15 6.79 -12.46 -5.56
C LYS A 15 8.30 -12.33 -5.69
N ASP A 16 9.04 -12.71 -4.67
CA ASP A 16 10.49 -12.85 -4.75
C ASP A 16 10.92 -14.26 -4.29
N GLU A 17 12.22 -14.53 -4.28
CA GLU A 17 12.79 -15.84 -3.89
C GLU A 17 12.29 -16.31 -2.52
N ASP A 18 12.13 -15.37 -1.58
CA ASP A 18 11.80 -15.66 -0.18
C ASP A 18 10.29 -15.63 0.12
N GLY A 19 9.42 -15.25 -0.83
CA GLY A 19 7.95 -15.27 -0.64
C GLY A 19 7.21 -14.12 -1.30
N TRP A 20 6.07 -13.73 -0.71
CA TRP A 20 5.20 -12.68 -1.24
C TRP A 20 5.39 -11.37 -0.51
N TYR A 21 5.40 -10.28 -1.27
CA TYR A 21 5.59 -8.93 -0.74
C TYR A 21 4.49 -8.02 -1.25
N ALA A 22 4.02 -7.14 -0.37
CA ALA A 22 3.06 -6.10 -0.69
C ALA A 22 3.57 -4.76 -0.17
N ALA A 23 3.64 -3.75 -1.04
CA ALA A 23 4.15 -2.42 -0.69
C ALA A 23 3.11 -1.33 -0.96
N ALA A 24 2.95 -0.41 -0.01
CA ALA A 24 2.16 0.80 -0.10
C ALA A 24 3.08 2.01 -0.32
N LEU A 25 3.05 2.57 -1.53
CA LEU A 25 4.08 3.50 -2.00
C LEU A 25 4.09 4.83 -1.22
N GLU A 26 2.93 5.48 -1.06
CA GLU A 26 2.86 6.78 -0.39
C GLU A 26 3.13 6.73 1.13
N PHE A 27 3.15 5.53 1.72
CA PHE A 27 3.45 5.31 3.14
C PHE A 27 4.83 4.68 3.35
N ASN A 28 5.49 4.21 2.28
CA ASN A 28 6.72 3.42 2.34
C ASN A 28 6.61 2.25 3.34
N ILE A 29 5.48 1.55 3.32
CA ILE A 29 5.23 0.34 4.12
C ILE A 29 5.37 -0.86 3.19
N VAL A 30 6.07 -1.89 3.66
CA VAL A 30 6.27 -3.15 2.95
C VAL A 30 6.00 -4.27 3.94
N GLU A 31 5.16 -5.21 3.54
CA GLU A 31 4.84 -6.40 4.33
C GLU A 31 5.18 -7.66 3.52
N HIS A 32 5.53 -8.73 4.24
CA HIS A 32 5.99 -10.00 3.69
C HIS A 32 5.17 -11.16 4.25
N GLY A 33 4.66 -12.04 3.39
CA GLY A 33 3.95 -13.25 3.80
C GLY A 33 4.28 -14.47 2.95
N ASP A 34 3.88 -15.64 3.43
CA ASP A 34 4.07 -16.92 2.75
C ASP A 34 3.14 -17.06 1.52
N THR A 35 2.01 -16.36 1.55
CA THR A 35 1.03 -16.30 0.46
C THR A 35 0.73 -14.87 0.02
N TYR A 36 0.15 -14.75 -1.17
CA TYR A 36 -0.36 -13.48 -1.70
C TYR A 36 -1.38 -12.85 -0.75
N GLU A 37 -2.32 -13.66 -0.25
CA GLU A 37 -3.40 -13.22 0.61
C GLU A 37 -2.87 -12.71 1.94
N GLU A 38 -1.85 -13.37 2.49
CA GLU A 38 -1.22 -12.98 3.75
C GLU A 38 -0.50 -11.63 3.61
N ALA A 39 0.38 -11.49 2.61
CA ALA A 39 1.09 -10.24 2.35
C ALA A 39 0.11 -9.07 2.11
N TRP A 40 -0.97 -9.32 1.37
CA TRP A 40 -2.02 -8.32 1.14
C TRP A 40 -2.76 -7.94 2.42
N LEU A 41 -3.15 -8.92 3.24
CA LEU A 41 -3.86 -8.70 4.50
C LEU A 41 -2.99 -7.88 5.47
N MET A 42 -1.73 -8.26 5.64
CA MET A 42 -0.79 -7.54 6.50
C MET A 42 -0.57 -6.11 6.03
N LEU A 43 -0.41 -5.89 4.72
CA LEU A 43 -0.30 -4.53 4.19
C LEU A 43 -1.56 -3.71 4.48
N PHE A 44 -2.75 -4.30 4.30
CA PHE A 44 -4.01 -3.62 4.59
C PHE A 44 -4.11 -3.22 6.07
N GLU A 45 -3.76 -4.13 7.00
CA GLU A 45 -3.75 -3.86 8.43
C GLU A 45 -2.71 -2.80 8.82
N ALA A 46 -1.51 -2.87 8.25
CA ALA A 46 -0.44 -1.90 8.47
C ALA A 46 -0.84 -0.50 7.97
N MET A 47 -1.43 -0.40 6.78
CA MET A 47 -1.93 0.87 6.23
C MET A 47 -3.02 1.47 7.11
N LYS A 48 -3.97 0.65 7.60
CA LYS A 48 -5.02 1.10 8.53
C LYS A 48 -4.41 1.61 9.83
N GLY A 49 -3.55 0.81 10.47
CA GLY A 49 -2.86 1.17 11.70
C GLY A 49 -2.04 2.44 11.58
N TYR A 50 -1.37 2.63 10.44
CA TYR A 50 -0.59 3.83 10.13
C TYR A 50 -1.47 5.08 10.05
N VAL A 51 -2.58 5.03 9.31
CA VAL A 51 -3.53 6.16 9.21
C VAL A 51 -4.15 6.47 10.57
N ASP A 52 -4.55 5.45 11.34
CA ASP A 52 -5.14 5.60 12.67
C ASP A 52 -4.15 6.22 13.66
N ALA A 53 -2.89 5.77 13.65
CA ALA A 53 -1.83 6.34 14.49
C ALA A 53 -1.57 7.80 14.12
N ALA A 54 -1.44 8.11 12.82
CA ALA A 54 -1.24 9.47 12.33
C ALA A 54 -2.40 10.40 12.70
N ARG A 55 -3.65 9.91 12.67
CA ARG A 55 -4.86 10.62 13.12
C ARG A 55 -4.81 10.90 14.62
N LYS A 56 -4.47 9.89 15.45
CA LYS A 56 -4.38 10.02 16.92
C LYS A 56 -3.36 11.06 17.36
N ILE A 57 -2.19 11.09 16.73
CA ILE A 57 -1.13 12.05 17.08
C ILE A 57 -1.32 13.42 16.41
N LYS A 58 -2.41 13.61 15.64
CA LYS A 58 -2.68 14.81 14.85
C LYS A 58 -1.48 15.18 13.96
N ALA A 59 -0.91 14.18 13.30
CA ALA A 59 0.22 14.37 12.40
C ALA A 59 -0.15 15.32 11.27
N ARG A 60 0.86 15.99 10.70
CA ARG A 60 0.66 16.76 9.48
C ARG A 60 0.38 15.80 8.31
N PRO A 61 -0.45 16.19 7.31
CA PRO A 61 -0.82 15.30 6.20
C PRO A 61 0.33 14.82 5.31
N ASN A 62 1.52 15.43 5.41
CA ASN A 62 2.70 15.03 4.64
C ASN A 62 3.12 13.57 4.90
N ILE A 63 2.83 13.04 6.08
CA ILE A 63 3.07 11.64 6.44
C ILE A 63 2.27 10.65 5.56
N LEU A 64 1.16 11.10 4.96
CA LEU A 64 0.32 10.30 4.05
C LEU A 64 0.71 10.45 2.58
N ASN A 65 1.71 11.28 2.29
CA ASN A 65 2.14 11.68 0.95
C ASN A 65 3.67 11.61 0.85
N GLN A 66 4.27 10.57 1.40
CA GLN A 66 5.71 10.41 1.33
C GLN A 66 6.17 10.22 -0.12
N LYS A 67 7.43 10.57 -0.39
CA LYS A 67 8.07 10.19 -1.64
C LYS A 67 8.27 8.67 -1.63
N ALA A 68 7.67 8.00 -2.61
CA ALA A 68 7.80 6.57 -2.78
C ALA A 68 9.26 6.17 -3.01
N ASP A 69 9.64 5.01 -2.47
CA ASP A 69 10.91 4.37 -2.80
C ASP A 69 11.02 4.11 -4.32
N ALA A 70 12.22 4.34 -4.87
CA ALA A 70 12.48 4.25 -6.29
C ALA A 70 12.25 2.83 -6.84
N GLU A 71 12.49 1.80 -6.04
CA GLU A 71 12.29 0.40 -6.42
C GLU A 71 10.80 0.11 -6.68
N TYR A 72 9.94 0.38 -5.70
CA TYR A 72 8.51 0.12 -5.81
C TYR A 72 7.82 1.08 -6.79
N GLU A 73 8.28 2.32 -6.89
CA GLU A 73 7.85 3.27 -7.92
C GLU A 73 8.09 2.72 -9.33
N LYS A 74 9.25 2.09 -9.56
CA LYS A 74 9.58 1.45 -10.83
C LYS A 74 8.67 0.25 -11.08
N MET A 75 8.52 -0.64 -10.11
CA MET A 75 7.64 -1.82 -10.24
C MET A 75 6.20 -1.42 -10.58
N TRP A 76 5.66 -0.42 -9.87
CA TRP A 76 4.31 0.07 -10.11
C TRP A 76 4.15 0.67 -11.51
N LYS A 77 5.13 1.45 -11.99
CA LYS A 77 5.12 1.99 -13.38
C LYS A 77 5.19 0.90 -14.44
N GLU A 78 6.01 -0.12 -14.21
CA GLU A 78 6.21 -1.22 -15.16
C GLU A 78 4.97 -2.12 -15.26
N SER A 79 4.21 -2.28 -14.17
CA SER A 79 2.95 -3.04 -14.16
C SER A 79 1.81 -2.41 -14.98
N GLY A 80 1.85 -1.09 -15.22
CA GLY A 80 0.83 -0.37 -15.98
C GLY A 80 1.06 -0.30 -17.50
N GLY A 81 2.16 -0.88 -18.00
CA GLY A 81 2.54 -0.82 -19.42
C GLY A 81 2.09 -2.04 -20.21
N THR A 82 1.64 -1.83 -21.46
CA THR A 82 1.25 -2.90 -22.42
C THR A 82 2.40 -3.79 -22.89
N LYS A 83 3.61 -3.63 -22.36
CA LYS A 83 4.79 -4.44 -22.72
C LYS A 83 5.11 -5.39 -21.59
N ALA A 84 4.63 -6.62 -21.73
CA ALA A 84 5.00 -7.75 -20.90
C ALA A 84 6.52 -7.93 -20.87
N LYS A 85 7.16 -7.35 -19.86
CA LYS A 85 8.46 -7.82 -19.36
C LYS A 85 8.18 -8.82 -18.26
N LYS A 86 9.08 -9.78 -18.08
CA LYS A 86 9.13 -10.68 -16.91
C LYS A 86 9.19 -9.83 -15.64
N SER A 87 8.03 -9.40 -15.17
CA SER A 87 7.88 -8.67 -13.93
C SER A 87 7.32 -9.68 -12.94
N ASN A 88 7.98 -9.80 -11.80
CA ASN A 88 7.53 -10.58 -10.67
C ASN A 88 6.33 -9.93 -9.93
N VAL A 89 5.87 -8.77 -10.43
CA VAL A 89 4.63 -8.14 -9.97
C VAL A 89 3.44 -9.00 -10.37
N PHE A 90 2.68 -9.39 -9.36
CA PHE A 90 1.44 -10.12 -9.50
C PHE A 90 0.25 -9.17 -9.65
N SER A 91 0.21 -8.11 -8.84
CA SER A 91 -0.88 -7.13 -8.87
C SER A 91 -0.36 -5.74 -8.51
N ALA A 92 -0.94 -4.71 -9.10
CA ALA A 92 -0.66 -3.33 -8.75
C ALA A 92 -1.90 -2.48 -9.02
N GLY A 93 -2.09 -1.42 -8.24
CA GLY A 93 -3.25 -0.58 -8.40
C GLY A 93 -3.31 0.55 -7.39
N PHE A 94 -4.54 0.96 -7.08
CA PHE A 94 -4.84 1.99 -6.09
C PHE A 94 -5.80 1.43 -5.05
N MET A 95 -5.55 1.76 -3.78
CA MET A 95 -6.46 1.54 -2.67
C MET A 95 -7.02 2.88 -2.21
N ASN A 96 -8.31 2.93 -1.88
CA ASN A 96 -8.94 4.16 -1.40
C ASN A 96 -8.90 4.20 0.13
N LEU A 97 -8.39 5.28 0.71
CA LEU A 97 -8.29 5.43 2.17
C LEU A 97 -9.64 5.38 2.88
N ALA A 98 -10.73 5.75 2.20
CA ALA A 98 -12.08 5.65 2.76
C ALA A 98 -12.52 4.20 3.03
N GLN A 99 -11.85 3.20 2.44
CA GLN A 99 -12.13 1.78 2.70
C GLN A 99 -11.73 1.35 4.12
N PHE A 100 -10.89 2.14 4.83
CA PHE A 100 -10.50 1.83 6.20
C PHE A 100 -11.59 2.16 7.24
N ASP A 101 -12.47 3.12 6.94
CA ASP A 101 -13.53 3.55 7.85
C ASP A 101 -14.76 2.62 7.81
N SER A 102 -14.96 1.82 6.75
CA SER A 102 -16.15 0.94 6.60
C SER A 102 -16.17 -0.31 7.49
N CYS A 103 -15.13 -0.54 8.29
CA CYS A 103 -15.06 -1.67 9.23
C CYS A 103 -15.26 -1.25 10.69
N MET A 104 -15.58 0.01 10.99
CA MET A 104 -15.99 0.39 12.34
C MET A 104 -17.45 0.01 12.57
N VAL A 105 -17.66 -1.06 13.34
CA VAL A 105 -18.96 -1.37 13.94
C VAL A 105 -19.35 -0.15 14.80
N PRO A 106 -20.57 0.40 14.67
CA PRO A 106 -21.02 1.43 15.59
C PRO A 106 -20.98 0.89 17.02
N ALA A 107 -20.44 1.70 17.93
CA ALA A 107 -20.37 1.41 19.35
C ALA A 107 -21.76 1.17 19.97
#